data_AF-A0A9P6WKV8-F1
#
_entry.id   AF-A0A9P6WKV8-F1
#
_cell.length_a   1.000
_cell.length_b   1.000
_cell.length_c   1.000
_cell.angle_alpha   90.00
_cell.angle_beta   90.00
_cell.angle_gamma   90.00
#
_symmetry.space_group_name_H-M   'P 1'
#
loop_
_entity.id
_entity.type
_entity.pdbx_description
1 polymer ?
#
loop_
_entity_poly.entity_id
_entity_poly.type
_entity_poly.pdbx_seq_one_letter_code
_entity_poly.pdbx_strand_id
1 'polypeptide(L)'
;MSLNNRILQIRQFSNTRFLLGQKTKAKINIALTKQSIPLDKKHYEAVQIKKRKDFNNTPVKNDSAQKLLTNLLGREFKDDEIIGPNTPLTTKELDIIFKQSNIRLTYKVLGTSGRQIQDSLTVDEDVKKLLSRNDLFRAKELARLARYQGLFAYGTILQYLLNRGQINDAFEIFMNLKRRGYSLKGRLYNILISGYADSISKRNNHGNIADISHNKIEQLYRAFQKDHKEYNSELSIIHVNSLLKVFRKSKRLDLALHLYDSLKEVRTGKLRIKPDIRTYTEILRILSNAKPNELEFEDIVNRAETIFFNAQHNIHIKIDPFLVRAYVSLYAYCDDLKLRARAIIILREWFRISSIEEIKQEINIETFDKRWWDNVLNKNGTKVINNTNKLRLLSNSEINQDKRKRFDPDDAVVRMYKELCGLFKIQCTYKEKGEDVS
;
A
#
# COMPACT_ATOMS: atom_id res chain seq x y z
N MET A 1 -76.51 61.55 -10.45
CA MET A 1 -77.68 61.19 -11.26
C MET A 1 -77.24 60.28 -12.40
N SER A 2 -77.87 59.11 -12.50
CA SER A 2 -78.12 58.26 -13.69
C SER A 2 -76.93 57.91 -14.62
N LEU A 3 -76.31 56.72 -14.54
CA LEU A 3 -76.68 55.43 -15.17
C LEU A 3 -76.92 55.45 -16.70
N ASN A 4 -75.97 54.85 -17.43
CA ASN A 4 -76.09 53.68 -18.33
C ASN A 4 -75.36 53.82 -19.68
N ASN A 5 -74.14 53.28 -19.72
CA ASN A 5 -73.40 52.98 -20.94
C ASN A 5 -73.28 51.45 -21.08
N ARG A 6 -74.00 50.83 -22.02
CA ARG A 6 -73.70 49.49 -22.54
C ARG A 6 -74.15 49.35 -23.99
N ILE A 7 -73.20 49.55 -24.91
CA ILE A 7 -73.16 48.87 -26.21
C ILE A 7 -71.77 48.25 -26.35
N LEU A 8 -71.74 46.93 -26.48
CA LEU A 8 -70.55 46.10 -26.66
C LEU A 8 -69.89 46.42 -28.02
N GLN A 9 -68.66 46.95 -28.01
CA GLN A 9 -67.77 46.88 -29.16
C GLN A 9 -66.75 45.76 -28.94
N ILE A 10 -66.92 44.69 -29.71
CA ILE A 10 -66.00 43.56 -29.82
C ILE A 10 -64.68 44.11 -30.38
N ARG A 11 -63.63 44.18 -29.56
CA ARG A 11 -62.26 44.40 -30.06
C ARG A 11 -61.88 43.20 -30.93
N GLN A 12 -61.74 43.44 -32.24
CA GLN A 12 -61.21 42.48 -33.19
C GLN A 12 -59.79 42.08 -32.77
N PHE A 13 -59.62 40.83 -32.36
CA PHE A 13 -58.30 40.24 -32.14
C PHE A 13 -57.69 39.76 -33.47
N SER A 14 -56.42 40.13 -33.68
CA SER A 14 -55.36 39.33 -34.31
C SER A 14 -55.25 39.20 -35.84
N ASN A 15 -54.52 40.13 -36.47
CA ASN A 15 -53.82 39.88 -37.75
C ASN A 15 -52.35 39.42 -37.59
N THR A 16 -51.87 39.26 -36.35
CA THR A 16 -50.48 38.84 -36.07
C THR A 16 -50.19 37.38 -36.39
N ARG A 17 -51.16 36.46 -36.27
CA ARG A 17 -50.97 35.04 -36.64
C ARG A 17 -50.78 34.84 -38.15
N PHE A 18 -51.45 35.64 -38.99
CA PHE A 18 -51.39 35.49 -40.44
C PHE A 18 -50.03 35.94 -41.01
N LEU A 19 -49.49 37.07 -40.51
CA LEU A 19 -48.17 37.59 -40.88
C LEU A 19 -47.01 36.67 -40.42
N LEU A 20 -47.12 36.05 -39.25
CA LEU A 20 -46.15 35.05 -38.76
C LEU A 20 -46.19 33.77 -39.62
N GLY A 21 -47.38 33.32 -40.03
CA GLY A 21 -47.58 32.16 -40.91
C GLY A 21 -47.02 32.33 -42.33
N GLN A 22 -47.05 33.56 -42.87
CA GLN A 22 -46.46 33.86 -44.18
C GLN A 22 -44.93 33.88 -44.12
N LYS A 23 -44.33 34.43 -43.05
CA LYS A 23 -42.87 34.42 -42.86
C LYS A 23 -42.31 33.01 -42.64
N THR A 24 -43.05 32.12 -41.97
CA THR A 24 -42.65 30.72 -41.83
C THR A 24 -42.81 29.95 -43.13
N LYS A 25 -43.90 30.12 -43.89
CA LYS A 25 -44.04 29.53 -45.24
C LYS A 25 -42.95 29.98 -46.20
N ALA A 26 -42.58 31.26 -46.19
CA ALA A 26 -41.49 31.77 -47.03
C ALA A 26 -40.14 31.13 -46.65
N LYS A 27 -39.84 31.01 -45.35
CA LYS A 27 -38.62 30.34 -44.87
C LYS A 27 -38.60 28.84 -45.18
N ILE A 28 -39.74 28.16 -45.11
CA ILE A 28 -39.89 26.74 -45.46
C ILE A 28 -39.69 26.55 -46.97
N ASN A 29 -40.27 27.40 -47.81
CA ASN A 29 -40.08 27.35 -49.26
C ASN A 29 -38.63 27.65 -49.68
N ILE A 30 -37.95 28.57 -48.99
CA ILE A 30 -36.50 28.82 -49.18
C ILE A 30 -35.66 27.61 -48.74
N ALA A 31 -36.08 26.90 -47.68
CA ALA A 31 -35.38 25.69 -47.23
C ALA A 31 -35.60 24.48 -48.16
N LEU A 32 -36.80 24.36 -48.76
CA LEU A 32 -37.15 23.34 -49.75
C LEU A 32 -36.43 23.57 -51.09
N THR A 33 -36.35 24.83 -51.55
CA THR A 33 -35.62 25.20 -52.78
C THR A 33 -34.10 25.04 -52.65
N LYS A 34 -33.55 25.13 -51.42
CA LYS A 34 -32.12 24.94 -51.15
C LYS A 34 -31.71 23.50 -50.81
N GLN A 35 -32.61 22.51 -50.93
CA GLN A 35 -32.38 21.13 -50.47
C GLN A 35 -31.82 21.05 -49.02
N SER A 36 -32.12 22.04 -48.17
CA SER A 36 -31.67 22.02 -46.78
C SER A 36 -32.62 21.14 -45.99
N ILE A 37 -32.22 19.88 -45.83
CA ILE A 37 -32.86 18.87 -44.97
C ILE A 37 -33.10 19.53 -43.60
N PRO A 38 -34.33 19.48 -43.04
CA PRO A 38 -34.57 19.97 -41.69
C PRO A 38 -33.66 19.21 -40.72
N LEU A 39 -32.65 19.89 -40.16
CA LEU A 39 -31.76 19.27 -39.18
C LEU A 39 -32.59 18.83 -37.98
N ASP A 40 -32.56 17.53 -37.70
CA ASP A 40 -33.10 16.98 -36.45
C ASP A 40 -32.49 17.77 -35.28
N LYS A 41 -33.35 18.43 -34.50
CA LYS A 41 -32.95 19.27 -33.36
C LYS A 41 -32.07 18.50 -32.38
N LYS A 42 -32.37 17.21 -32.15
CA LYS A 42 -31.56 16.33 -31.30
C LYS A 42 -30.17 16.12 -31.88
N HIS A 43 -30.08 15.89 -33.19
CA HIS A 43 -28.80 15.76 -33.89
C HIS A 43 -27.97 17.05 -33.81
N TYR A 44 -28.58 18.22 -34.03
CA TYR A 44 -27.90 19.50 -33.91
C TYR A 44 -27.39 19.77 -32.49
N GLU A 45 -28.21 19.52 -31.46
CA GLU A 45 -27.79 19.64 -30.06
C GLU A 45 -26.62 18.71 -29.73
N ALA A 46 -26.66 17.45 -30.18
CA ALA A 46 -25.55 16.51 -30.01
C ALA A 46 -24.25 17.00 -30.68
N VAL A 47 -24.34 17.57 -31.89
CA VAL A 47 -23.19 18.16 -32.60
C VAL A 47 -22.61 19.34 -31.82
N GLN A 48 -23.45 20.22 -31.25
CA GLN A 48 -22.98 21.36 -30.46
C GLN A 48 -22.33 20.92 -29.14
N ILE A 49 -22.88 19.91 -28.46
CA ILE A 49 -22.26 19.32 -27.27
C ILE A 49 -20.90 18.72 -27.61
N LYS A 50 -20.80 17.99 -28.73
CA LYS A 50 -19.53 17.42 -29.21
C LYS A 50 -18.50 18.53 -29.50
N LYS A 51 -18.88 19.58 -30.22
CA LYS A 51 -18.01 20.74 -30.50
C LYS A 51 -17.51 21.41 -29.23
N ARG A 52 -18.38 21.62 -28.23
CA ARG A 52 -18.00 22.18 -26.93
C ARG A 52 -17.03 21.26 -26.18
N LYS A 53 -17.29 19.95 -26.18
CA LYS A 53 -16.41 18.94 -25.55
C LYS A 53 -15.04 18.91 -26.23
N ASP A 54 -14.99 18.92 -27.55
CA ASP A 54 -13.75 18.95 -28.33
C ASP A 54 -12.97 20.24 -28.07
N PHE A 55 -13.63 21.40 -28.07
CA PHE A 55 -13.00 22.67 -27.73
C PHE A 55 -12.40 22.65 -26.32
N ASN A 56 -13.14 22.17 -25.33
CA ASN A 56 -12.65 22.05 -23.96
C ASN A 56 -11.52 21.04 -23.80
N ASN A 57 -11.43 20.04 -24.67
CA ASN A 57 -10.32 19.08 -24.68
C ASN A 57 -9.03 19.64 -25.31
N THR A 58 -9.14 20.70 -26.12
CA THR A 58 -7.97 21.31 -26.76
C THR A 58 -7.27 22.31 -25.83
N PRO A 59 -5.95 22.24 -25.67
CA PRO A 59 -5.17 23.26 -24.99
C PRO A 59 -5.32 24.63 -25.67
N VAL A 60 -5.11 25.71 -24.91
CA VAL A 60 -5.03 27.06 -25.50
C VAL A 60 -3.77 27.21 -26.38
N LYS A 61 -3.87 28.07 -27.40
CA LYS A 61 -2.72 28.47 -28.22
C LYS A 61 -1.71 29.27 -27.39
N ASN A 62 -0.45 29.33 -27.83
CA ASN A 62 0.63 29.97 -27.07
C ASN A 62 0.34 31.43 -26.74
N ASP A 63 -0.02 32.25 -27.73
CA ASP A 63 -0.26 33.69 -27.55
C ASP A 63 -1.44 33.95 -26.60
N SER A 64 -2.46 33.10 -26.66
CA SER A 64 -3.58 33.17 -25.72
C SER A 64 -3.17 32.76 -24.32
N ALA A 65 -2.29 31.77 -24.20
CA ALA A 65 -1.75 31.33 -22.91
C ALA A 65 -0.92 32.44 -22.25
N GLN A 66 -0.01 33.07 -23.01
CA GLN A 66 0.79 34.20 -22.53
C GLN A 66 -0.12 35.33 -22.02
N LYS A 67 -1.08 35.81 -22.83
CA LYS A 67 -2.02 36.86 -22.41
C LYS A 67 -2.79 36.51 -21.14
N LEU A 68 -3.29 35.27 -21.04
CA LEU A 68 -4.00 34.81 -19.85
C LEU A 68 -3.08 34.76 -18.62
N LEU A 69 -1.84 34.29 -18.78
CA LEU A 69 -0.88 34.24 -17.69
C LEU A 69 -0.40 35.63 -17.26
N THR A 70 -0.19 36.55 -18.20
CA THR A 70 0.14 37.95 -17.90
C THR A 70 -0.95 38.59 -17.06
N ASN A 71 -2.22 38.40 -17.44
CA ASN A 71 -3.35 38.93 -16.67
C ASN A 71 -3.50 38.27 -15.29
N LEU A 72 -3.17 36.98 -15.15
CA LEU A 72 -3.31 36.24 -13.90
C LEU A 72 -2.17 36.48 -12.92
N LEU A 73 -0.93 36.60 -13.42
CA LEU A 73 0.27 36.67 -12.60
C LEU A 73 0.86 38.08 -12.49
N GLY A 74 0.39 39.02 -13.33
CA GLY A 74 0.95 40.38 -13.39
C GLY A 74 2.40 40.42 -13.88
N ARG A 75 2.86 39.38 -14.60
CA ARG A 75 4.22 39.26 -15.14
C ARG A 75 4.19 39.16 -16.65
N GLU A 76 5.11 39.83 -17.33
CA GLU A 76 5.23 39.73 -18.78
C GLU A 76 6.03 38.50 -19.18
N PHE A 77 5.64 37.90 -20.31
CA PHE A 77 6.33 36.79 -20.95
C PHE A 77 6.85 37.27 -22.29
N LYS A 78 8.03 36.84 -22.69
CA LYS A 78 8.56 37.21 -24.00
C LYS A 78 7.73 36.57 -25.12
N ASP A 79 7.64 37.24 -26.26
CA ASP A 79 6.85 36.75 -27.41
C ASP A 79 7.32 35.37 -27.90
N ASP A 80 8.63 35.08 -27.80
CA ASP A 80 9.25 33.81 -28.17
C ASP A 80 9.14 32.70 -27.10
N GLU A 81 8.66 33.02 -25.90
CA GLU A 81 8.58 32.06 -24.80
C GLU A 81 7.43 31.05 -25.00
N ILE A 82 7.77 29.77 -25.11
CA ILE A 82 6.79 28.70 -25.25
C ILE A 82 6.21 28.32 -23.88
N ILE A 83 4.91 28.60 -23.69
CA ILE A 83 4.17 28.20 -22.51
C ILE A 83 3.91 26.69 -22.56
N GLY A 84 4.31 25.97 -21.50
CA GLY A 84 4.28 24.52 -21.46
C GLY A 84 4.75 23.94 -20.13
N PRO A 85 5.02 22.62 -20.10
CA PRO A 85 5.47 21.92 -18.89
C PRO A 85 6.86 22.35 -18.42
N ASN A 86 7.65 22.98 -19.30
CA ASN A 86 9.00 23.45 -19.00
C ASN A 86 9.05 24.93 -18.60
N THR A 87 7.92 25.65 -18.62
CA THR A 87 7.90 27.07 -18.29
C THR A 87 8.33 27.28 -16.83
N PRO A 88 9.28 28.17 -16.53
CA PRO A 88 9.70 28.43 -15.16
C PRO A 88 8.59 29.16 -14.41
N LEU A 89 7.83 28.40 -13.61
CA LEU A 89 6.77 28.88 -12.74
C LEU A 89 7.04 28.39 -11.33
N THR A 90 6.92 29.30 -10.36
CA THR A 90 7.00 28.98 -8.94
C THR A 90 5.79 28.17 -8.50
N THR A 91 5.90 27.48 -7.37
CA THR A 91 4.78 26.71 -6.80
C THR A 91 3.56 27.59 -6.49
N LYS A 92 3.77 28.86 -6.09
CA LYS A 92 2.70 29.84 -5.85
C LYS A 92 1.97 30.22 -7.13
N GLU A 93 2.72 30.49 -8.21
CA GLU A 93 2.12 30.82 -9.51
C GLU A 93 1.35 29.63 -10.08
N LEU A 94 1.89 28.41 -9.96
CA LEU A 94 1.20 27.20 -10.37
C LEU A 94 -0.10 26.98 -9.58
N ASP A 95 -0.10 27.25 -8.27
CA ASP A 95 -1.31 27.15 -7.44
C ASP A 95 -2.40 28.14 -7.89
N ILE A 96 -2.04 29.39 -8.21
CA ILE A 96 -2.97 30.38 -8.80
C ILE A 96 -3.54 29.85 -10.12
N ILE A 97 -2.66 29.37 -11.02
CA ILE A 97 -3.04 28.86 -12.34
C ILE A 97 -3.98 27.67 -12.23
N PHE A 98 -3.76 26.73 -11.31
CA PHE A 98 -4.56 25.51 -11.23
C PHE A 98 -5.86 25.65 -10.42
N LYS A 99 -6.02 26.75 -9.68
CA LYS A 99 -7.28 27.14 -9.02
C LYS A 99 -8.28 27.82 -9.96
N GLN A 100 -7.83 28.32 -11.11
CA GLN A 100 -8.72 28.96 -12.07
C GLN A 100 -9.73 27.97 -12.68
N SER A 101 -10.79 28.49 -13.30
CA SER A 101 -11.81 27.70 -13.99
C SER A 101 -11.43 27.25 -15.41
N ASN A 102 -10.49 27.92 -16.07
CA ASN A 102 -10.07 27.61 -17.44
C ASN A 102 -9.13 26.38 -17.51
N ILE A 103 -9.75 25.21 -17.69
CA ILE A 103 -9.05 23.93 -17.81
C ILE A 103 -8.11 23.84 -19.03
N ARG A 104 -8.37 24.61 -20.08
CA ARG A 104 -7.56 24.58 -21.31
C ARG A 104 -6.19 25.24 -21.11
N LEU A 105 -6.11 26.25 -20.24
CA LEU A 105 -4.85 26.82 -19.80
C LEU A 105 -4.07 25.83 -18.94
N THR A 106 -4.75 25.12 -18.03
CA THR A 106 -4.16 24.03 -17.24
C THR A 106 -3.54 22.95 -18.13
N TYR A 107 -4.24 22.52 -19.19
CA TYR A 107 -3.69 21.57 -20.16
C TYR A 107 -2.42 22.07 -20.85
N LYS A 108 -2.40 23.34 -21.25
CA LYS A 108 -1.24 23.96 -21.88
C LYS A 108 -0.04 23.99 -20.93
N VAL A 109 -0.24 24.43 -19.68
CA VAL A 109 0.82 24.50 -18.66
C VAL A 109 1.34 23.11 -18.25
N LEU A 110 0.48 22.08 -18.25
CA LEU A 110 0.89 20.70 -17.97
C LEU A 110 1.43 19.96 -19.22
N GLY A 111 1.30 20.53 -20.41
CA GLY A 111 1.72 19.89 -21.66
C GLY A 111 0.87 18.68 -22.06
N THR A 112 -0.41 18.64 -21.65
CA THR A 112 -1.33 17.54 -21.93
C THR A 112 -2.57 18.04 -22.68
N SER A 113 -3.57 17.19 -22.90
CA SER A 113 -4.87 17.54 -23.47
C SER A 113 -6.00 16.77 -22.80
N GLY A 114 -7.23 17.25 -22.97
CA GLY A 114 -8.42 16.59 -22.43
C GLY A 114 -8.65 15.17 -22.95
N ARG A 115 -8.06 14.82 -24.10
CA ARG A 115 -8.06 13.46 -24.66
C ARG A 115 -6.98 12.58 -24.01
N GLN A 116 -5.76 13.10 -23.87
CA GLN A 116 -4.65 12.37 -23.26
C GLN A 116 -4.90 12.05 -21.77
N ILE A 117 -5.52 12.95 -21.02
CA ILE A 117 -5.81 12.70 -19.59
C ILE A 117 -6.82 11.56 -19.35
N GLN A 118 -7.53 11.12 -20.38
CA GLN A 118 -8.47 10.00 -20.29
C GLN A 118 -7.75 8.65 -20.38
N ASP A 119 -6.50 8.63 -20.83
CA ASP A 119 -5.66 7.44 -20.86
C ASP A 119 -4.72 7.41 -19.66
N SER A 120 -4.92 6.42 -18.79
CA SER A 120 -4.10 6.22 -17.59
C SER A 120 -2.61 6.01 -17.88
N LEU A 121 -2.25 5.41 -19.02
CA LEU A 121 -0.86 5.14 -19.37
C LEU A 121 -0.16 6.44 -19.80
N THR A 122 -0.78 7.18 -20.71
CA THR A 122 -0.29 8.50 -21.14
C THR A 122 -0.10 9.45 -19.95
N VAL A 123 -1.07 9.48 -19.03
CA VAL A 123 -0.96 10.29 -17.80
C VAL A 123 0.24 9.87 -16.94
N ASP A 124 0.47 8.56 -16.78
CA ASP A 124 1.60 8.05 -16.01
C ASP A 124 2.96 8.39 -16.65
N GLU A 125 3.07 8.29 -17.96
CA GLU A 125 4.27 8.67 -18.70
C GLU A 125 4.59 10.15 -18.56
N ASP A 126 3.59 11.02 -18.67
CA ASP A 126 3.77 12.45 -18.50
C ASP A 126 4.13 12.80 -17.05
N VAL A 127 3.52 12.12 -16.07
CA VAL A 127 3.93 12.23 -14.66
C VAL A 127 5.38 11.79 -14.47
N LYS A 128 5.84 10.70 -15.08
CA LYS A 128 7.25 10.28 -15.01
C LYS A 128 8.19 11.34 -15.57
N LYS A 129 7.84 11.99 -16.69
CA LYS A 129 8.62 13.09 -17.29
C LYS A 129 8.69 14.32 -16.38
N LEU A 130 7.63 14.63 -15.64
CA LEU A 130 7.63 15.73 -14.67
C LEU A 130 8.48 15.39 -13.44
N LEU A 131 8.36 14.15 -12.94
CA LEU A 131 9.13 13.67 -11.79
C LEU A 131 10.64 13.56 -12.09
N SER A 132 11.04 13.20 -13.31
CA SER A 132 12.46 13.19 -13.70
C SER A 132 13.11 14.59 -13.65
N ARG A 133 12.30 15.64 -13.74
CA ARG A 133 12.69 17.05 -13.61
C ARG A 133 12.52 17.60 -12.19
N ASN A 134 12.22 16.72 -11.22
CA ASN A 134 11.92 17.08 -9.84
C ASN A 134 10.69 17.99 -9.69
N ASP A 135 9.77 18.00 -10.66
CA ASP A 135 8.54 18.79 -10.62
C ASP A 135 7.37 17.99 -10.05
N LEU A 136 7.41 17.82 -8.73
CA LEU A 136 6.36 17.12 -7.98
C LEU A 136 5.01 17.84 -8.05
N PHE A 137 5.01 19.18 -8.10
CA PHE A 137 3.79 19.97 -8.04
C PHE A 137 2.95 19.75 -9.30
N ARG A 138 3.53 19.93 -10.50
CA ARG A 138 2.83 19.64 -11.75
C ARG A 138 2.45 18.18 -11.87
N ALA A 139 3.30 17.25 -11.41
CA ALA A 139 2.99 15.83 -11.43
C ALA A 139 1.72 15.50 -10.60
N LYS A 140 1.61 16.04 -9.39
CA LYS A 140 0.43 15.88 -8.52
C LYS A 140 -0.82 16.46 -9.16
N GLU A 141 -0.70 17.62 -9.80
CA GLU A 141 -1.83 18.31 -10.44
C GLU A 141 -2.31 17.60 -11.71
N LEU A 142 -1.39 17.05 -12.50
CA LEU A 142 -1.73 16.22 -13.65
C LEU A 142 -2.49 14.95 -13.24
N ALA A 143 -1.99 14.22 -12.24
CA ALA A 143 -2.69 13.05 -11.69
C ALA A 143 -4.06 13.42 -11.10
N ARG A 144 -4.15 14.58 -10.43
CA ARG A 144 -5.40 15.11 -9.87
C ARG A 144 -6.42 15.40 -10.97
N LEU A 145 -5.98 16.00 -12.06
CA LEU A 145 -6.81 16.39 -13.21
C LEU A 145 -7.39 15.18 -13.93
N ALA A 146 -6.61 14.09 -14.04
CA ALA A 146 -7.02 12.84 -14.66
C ALA A 146 -8.01 11.99 -13.83
N ARG A 147 -8.32 12.39 -12.58
CA ARG A 147 -9.27 11.70 -11.68
C ARG A 147 -8.96 10.20 -11.54
N TYR A 148 -9.91 9.32 -11.86
CA TYR A 148 -9.73 7.87 -11.79
C TYR A 148 -8.61 7.36 -12.69
N GLN A 149 -8.36 8.01 -13.84
CA GLN A 149 -7.26 7.65 -14.74
C GLN A 149 -5.89 8.04 -14.16
N GLY A 150 -5.88 9.00 -13.24
CA GLY A 150 -4.68 9.39 -12.49
C GLY A 150 -4.27 8.43 -11.38
N LEU A 151 -5.09 7.42 -11.02
CA LEU A 151 -4.76 6.49 -9.93
C LEU A 151 -3.47 5.69 -10.19
N PHE A 152 -3.19 5.35 -11.46
CA PHE A 152 -1.95 4.67 -11.82
C PHE A 152 -0.75 5.61 -11.62
N ALA A 153 -0.88 6.86 -12.06
CA ALA A 153 0.14 7.90 -11.91
C ALA A 153 0.38 8.27 -10.43
N TYR A 154 -0.65 8.27 -9.59
CA TYR A 154 -0.47 8.40 -8.14
C TYR A 154 0.42 7.31 -7.56
N GLY A 155 0.31 6.06 -8.05
CA GLY A 155 1.23 4.98 -7.66
C GLY A 155 2.69 5.32 -7.96
N THR A 156 2.96 5.92 -9.13
CA THR A 156 4.29 6.39 -9.52
C THR A 156 4.78 7.56 -8.65
N ILE A 157 3.91 8.52 -8.33
CA ILE A 157 4.22 9.63 -7.42
C ILE A 157 4.57 9.11 -6.02
N LEU A 158 3.79 8.16 -5.48
CA LEU A 158 4.08 7.54 -4.19
C LEU A 158 5.45 6.86 -4.20
N GLN A 159 5.74 6.04 -5.23
CA GLN A 159 7.03 5.37 -5.34
C GLN A 159 8.20 6.37 -5.41
N TYR A 160 8.03 7.46 -6.15
CA TYR A 160 9.02 8.54 -6.24
C TYR A 160 9.32 9.18 -4.88
N LEU A 161 8.29 9.51 -4.09
CA LEU A 161 8.44 10.07 -2.75
C LEU A 161 9.11 9.09 -1.79
N LEU A 162 8.68 7.82 -1.82
CA LEU A 162 9.24 6.77 -0.98
C LEU A 162 10.72 6.52 -1.27
N ASN A 163 11.12 6.54 -2.55
CA ASN A 163 12.52 6.39 -2.95
C ASN A 163 13.40 7.54 -2.44
N ARG A 164 12.82 8.72 -2.18
CA ARG A 164 13.49 9.89 -1.60
C ARG A 164 13.38 9.99 -0.09
N GLY A 165 12.80 8.98 0.58
CA GLY A 165 12.57 8.99 2.02
C GLY A 165 11.42 9.90 2.48
N GLN A 166 10.66 10.50 1.56
CA GLN A 166 9.54 11.40 1.84
C GLN A 166 8.25 10.61 2.16
N ILE A 167 8.32 9.73 3.17
CA ILE A 167 7.24 8.80 3.52
C ILE A 167 5.99 9.55 4.01
N ASN A 168 6.21 10.64 4.74
CA ASN A 168 5.15 11.47 5.29
C ASN A 168 4.29 12.10 4.20
N ASP A 169 4.92 12.64 3.16
CA ASP A 169 4.24 13.22 2.00
C ASP A 169 3.48 12.14 1.20
N ALA A 170 4.09 10.96 1.04
CA ALA A 170 3.44 9.83 0.38
C ALA A 170 2.17 9.38 1.12
N PHE A 171 2.24 9.31 2.45
CA PHE A 171 1.09 8.97 3.30
C PHE A 171 -0.04 10.01 3.20
N GLU A 172 0.29 11.30 3.17
CA GLU A 172 -0.71 12.36 3.03
C GLU A 172 -1.44 12.32 1.69
N ILE A 173 -0.72 12.03 0.60
CA ILE A 173 -1.32 11.80 -0.72
C ILE A 173 -2.28 10.62 -0.64
N PHE A 174 -1.85 9.50 -0.06
CA PHE A 174 -2.70 8.31 0.09
C PHE A 174 -4.00 8.61 0.86
N MET A 175 -3.90 9.28 2.01
CA MET A 175 -5.08 9.66 2.81
C MET A 175 -5.95 10.70 2.12
N ASN A 176 -5.37 11.63 1.33
CA ASN A 176 -6.14 12.55 0.51
C ASN A 176 -6.98 11.81 -0.54
N LEU A 177 -6.44 10.78 -1.19
CA LEU A 177 -7.19 9.98 -2.15
C LEU A 177 -8.38 9.27 -1.49
N LYS A 178 -8.18 8.68 -0.29
CA LYS A 178 -9.30 8.08 0.47
C LYS A 178 -10.36 9.10 0.84
N ARG A 179 -9.97 10.27 1.35
CA ARG A 179 -10.92 11.36 1.70
C ARG A 179 -11.75 11.84 0.51
N ARG A 180 -11.22 11.72 -0.71
CA ARG A 180 -11.92 12.09 -1.96
C ARG A 180 -12.81 10.97 -2.50
N GLY A 181 -12.93 9.84 -1.79
CA GLY A 181 -13.82 8.74 -2.14
C GLY A 181 -13.27 7.79 -3.20
N TYR A 182 -11.97 7.83 -3.51
CA TYR A 182 -11.39 6.85 -4.42
C TYR A 182 -11.30 5.48 -3.75
N SER A 183 -11.83 4.44 -4.40
CA SER A 183 -11.52 3.05 -4.06
C SER A 183 -10.07 2.79 -4.45
N LEU A 184 -9.18 2.76 -3.47
CA LEU A 184 -7.76 2.58 -3.71
C LEU A 184 -7.48 1.13 -4.05
N LYS A 185 -6.96 0.93 -5.27
CA LYS A 185 -6.45 -0.36 -5.73
C LYS A 185 -5.47 -0.93 -4.72
N GLY A 186 -5.51 -2.25 -4.49
CA GLY A 186 -4.54 -2.95 -3.63
C GLY A 186 -3.07 -2.59 -3.95
N ARG A 187 -2.78 -2.27 -5.22
CA ARG A 187 -1.47 -1.74 -5.64
C ARG A 187 -0.99 -0.53 -4.82
N LEU A 188 -1.86 0.45 -4.54
CA LEU A 188 -1.47 1.66 -3.79
C LEU A 188 -1.13 1.33 -2.33
N TYR A 189 -1.90 0.42 -1.72
CA TYR A 189 -1.56 -0.12 -0.39
C TYR A 189 -0.20 -0.82 -0.42
N ASN A 190 0.04 -1.72 -1.38
CA ASN A 190 1.30 -2.43 -1.49
C ASN A 190 2.50 -1.48 -1.65
N ILE A 191 2.38 -0.46 -2.51
CA ILE A 191 3.44 0.56 -2.68
C ILE A 191 3.70 1.27 -1.35
N LEU A 192 2.65 1.77 -0.69
CA LEU A 192 2.81 2.52 0.55
C LEU A 192 3.39 1.65 1.67
N ILE A 193 2.79 0.49 1.95
CA ILE A 193 3.23 -0.40 3.04
C ILE A 193 4.67 -0.88 2.79
N SER A 194 5.02 -1.23 1.55
CA SER A 194 6.40 -1.64 1.21
C SER A 194 7.38 -0.50 1.43
N GLY A 195 7.03 0.72 1.02
CA GLY A 195 7.83 1.91 1.27
C GLY A 195 8.04 2.22 2.77
N TYR A 196 7.00 2.03 3.58
CA TYR A 196 7.12 2.09 5.04
C TYR A 196 8.08 1.02 5.56
N ALA A 197 7.96 -0.22 5.10
CA ALA A 197 8.85 -1.30 5.54
C ALA A 197 10.31 -1.01 5.19
N ASP A 198 10.59 -0.46 4.00
CA ASP A 198 11.95 -0.21 3.54
C ASP A 198 12.59 1.01 4.21
N SER A 199 11.80 2.04 4.47
CA SER A 199 12.28 3.23 5.19
C SER A 199 12.65 2.98 6.65
N ILE A 200 11.99 2.04 7.34
CA ILE A 200 12.42 1.65 8.70
C ILE A 200 13.82 1.00 8.66
N SER A 201 14.18 0.32 7.57
CA SER A 201 15.47 -0.38 7.45
C SER A 201 16.60 0.47 6.89
N LYS A 202 16.29 1.51 6.11
CA LYS A 202 17.30 2.40 5.56
C LYS A 202 17.63 3.46 6.62
N ARG A 203 18.82 3.38 7.22
CA ARG A 203 19.46 4.59 7.77
C ARG A 203 19.58 5.56 6.61
N ASN A 204 18.97 6.74 6.70
CA ASN A 204 19.19 7.76 5.68
C ASN A 204 20.70 8.07 5.65
N ASN A 205 21.23 8.54 4.52
CA ASN A 205 22.66 8.88 4.35
C ASN A 205 23.21 9.87 5.41
N HIS A 206 22.33 10.48 6.21
CA HIS A 206 22.63 11.40 7.30
C HIS A 206 22.53 10.77 8.70
N GLY A 207 22.47 9.44 8.82
CA GLY A 207 22.38 8.72 10.11
C GLY A 207 21.02 8.79 10.80
N ASN A 208 20.13 9.70 10.41
CA ASN A 208 18.78 9.82 10.96
C ASN A 208 17.88 8.71 10.41
N ILE A 209 17.30 7.91 11.31
CA ILE A 209 16.16 7.04 11.02
C ILE A 209 15.04 7.94 10.50
N ALA A 210 14.43 7.62 9.35
CA ALA A 210 13.26 8.36 8.92
C ALA A 210 12.25 8.31 10.07
N ASP A 211 11.85 9.49 10.58
CA ASP A 211 10.93 9.59 11.71
C ASP A 211 9.54 9.13 11.27
N ILE A 212 9.35 7.82 11.31
CA ILE A 212 8.10 7.16 10.99
C ILE A 212 7.25 7.26 12.24
N SER A 213 6.41 8.30 12.27
CA SER A 213 5.48 8.52 13.36
C SER A 213 4.63 7.27 13.58
N HIS A 214 4.69 6.70 14.80
CA HIS A 214 3.86 5.58 15.22
C HIS A 214 2.36 5.82 14.97
N ASN A 215 1.93 7.09 15.05
CA ASN A 215 0.56 7.52 14.75
C ASN A 215 0.19 7.26 13.27
N LYS A 216 1.10 7.48 12.32
CA LYS A 216 0.84 7.21 10.89
C LYS A 216 0.72 5.73 10.59
N ILE A 217 1.50 4.87 11.26
CA ILE A 217 1.36 3.41 11.17
C ILE A 217 -0.03 2.99 11.66
N GLU A 218 -0.49 3.54 12.78
CA GLU A 218 -1.80 3.23 13.31
C GLU A 218 -2.93 3.72 12.39
N GLN A 219 -2.82 4.93 11.84
CA GLN A 219 -3.77 5.44 10.86
C GLN A 219 -3.81 4.60 9.58
N LEU A 220 -2.65 4.14 9.09
CA LEU A 220 -2.56 3.20 7.96
C LEU A 220 -3.29 1.89 8.29
N TYR A 221 -3.07 1.35 9.48
CA TYR A 221 -3.72 0.13 9.93
C TYR A 221 -5.24 0.30 10.05
N ARG A 222 -5.71 1.39 10.67
CA ARG A 222 -7.14 1.73 10.77
C ARG A 222 -7.78 1.86 9.39
N ALA A 223 -7.08 2.48 8.44
CA ALA A 223 -7.55 2.60 7.06
C ALA A 223 -7.65 1.23 6.37
N PHE A 224 -6.69 0.34 6.58
CA PHE A 224 -6.73 -1.03 6.07
C PHE A 224 -7.88 -1.83 6.70
N GLN A 225 -8.07 -1.73 8.02
CA GLN A 225 -9.16 -2.42 8.74
C GLN A 225 -10.54 -1.99 8.24
N LYS A 226 -10.74 -0.69 8.01
CA LYS A 226 -12.00 -0.17 7.46
C LYS A 226 -12.31 -0.81 6.11
N ASP A 227 -11.35 -0.81 5.20
CA ASP A 227 -11.54 -1.39 3.85
C ASP A 227 -11.68 -2.92 3.89
N HIS A 228 -11.04 -3.59 4.85
CA HIS A 228 -11.19 -5.02 5.06
C HIS A 228 -12.61 -5.38 5.54
N LYS A 229 -13.17 -4.59 6.46
CA LYS A 229 -14.56 -4.76 6.97
C LYS A 229 -15.61 -4.46 5.89
N GLU A 230 -15.36 -3.48 5.04
CA GLU A 230 -16.26 -3.12 3.93
C GLU A 230 -16.18 -4.10 2.74
N TYR A 231 -15.61 -5.30 2.94
CA TYR A 231 -15.48 -6.36 1.93
C TYR A 231 -14.80 -5.93 0.61
N ASN A 232 -13.82 -5.02 0.66
CA ASN A 232 -13.11 -4.59 -0.55
C ASN A 232 -12.34 -5.75 -1.20
N SER A 233 -12.80 -6.22 -2.38
CA SER A 233 -12.30 -7.38 -3.15
C SER A 233 -10.80 -7.35 -3.46
N GLU A 234 -10.17 -6.16 -3.41
CA GLU A 234 -8.78 -5.96 -3.81
C GLU A 234 -7.75 -6.22 -2.71
N LEU A 235 -8.18 -6.31 -1.44
CA LEU A 235 -7.31 -6.67 -0.33
C LEU A 235 -7.03 -8.17 -0.32
N SER A 236 -5.75 -8.51 -0.14
CA SER A 236 -5.22 -9.87 -0.22
C SER A 236 -4.17 -10.13 0.87
N ILE A 237 -3.76 -11.39 1.01
CA ILE A 237 -2.76 -11.79 2.01
C ILE A 237 -1.40 -11.09 1.84
N ILE A 238 -1.08 -10.61 0.63
CA ILE A 238 0.14 -9.84 0.35
C ILE A 238 0.19 -8.56 1.21
N HIS A 239 -0.95 -7.90 1.37
CA HIS A 239 -1.05 -6.67 2.16
C HIS A 239 -0.91 -6.96 3.65
N VAL A 240 -1.51 -8.05 4.13
CA VAL A 240 -1.38 -8.52 5.51
C VAL A 240 0.09 -8.82 5.83
N ASN A 241 0.76 -9.60 4.98
CA ASN A 241 2.18 -9.94 5.14
C ASN A 241 3.07 -8.68 5.11
N SER A 242 2.74 -7.72 4.27
CA SER A 242 3.45 -6.44 4.20
C SER A 242 3.24 -5.60 5.47
N LEU A 243 2.02 -5.56 6.03
CA LEU A 243 1.73 -4.88 7.31
C LEU A 243 2.44 -5.55 8.49
N LEU A 244 2.43 -6.88 8.56
CA LEU A 244 3.19 -7.62 9.58
C LEU A 244 4.68 -7.29 9.52
N LYS A 245 5.26 -7.22 8.30
CA LYS A 245 6.64 -6.79 8.11
C LYS A 245 6.88 -5.35 8.63
N VAL A 246 5.94 -4.43 8.40
CA VAL A 246 6.01 -3.06 8.95
C VAL A 246 5.97 -3.09 10.47
N PHE A 247 4.99 -3.77 11.07
CA PHE A 247 4.83 -3.85 12.53
C PHE A 247 6.03 -4.50 13.22
N ARG A 248 6.62 -5.53 12.61
CA ARG A 248 7.86 -6.14 13.11
C ARG A 248 9.00 -5.13 13.15
N LYS A 249 9.17 -4.36 12.08
CA LYS A 249 10.26 -3.38 11.98
C LYS A 249 10.03 -2.18 12.90
N SER A 250 8.78 -1.76 13.09
CA SER A 250 8.42 -0.65 13.98
C SER A 250 8.20 -1.07 15.45
N LYS A 251 8.44 -2.36 15.78
CA LYS A 251 8.26 -2.94 17.13
C LYS A 251 6.86 -2.70 17.69
N ARG A 252 5.83 -2.88 16.86
CA ARG A 252 4.41 -2.77 17.24
C ARG A 252 3.79 -4.17 17.39
N LEU A 253 4.10 -4.83 18.51
CA LEU A 253 3.56 -6.16 18.83
C LEU A 253 2.02 -6.13 18.92
N ASP A 254 1.48 -5.10 19.58
CA ASP A 254 0.05 -4.84 19.76
C ASP A 254 -0.72 -4.91 18.44
N LEU A 255 -0.30 -4.14 17.44
CA LEU A 255 -0.96 -4.08 16.14
C LEU A 255 -0.79 -5.38 15.34
N ALA A 256 0.36 -6.04 15.48
CA ALA A 256 0.62 -7.30 14.80
C ALA A 256 -0.29 -8.43 15.31
N LEU A 257 -0.44 -8.54 16.63
CA LEU A 257 -1.34 -9.52 17.25
C LEU A 257 -2.80 -9.21 16.89
N HIS A 258 -3.20 -7.95 16.99
CA HIS A 258 -4.56 -7.53 16.61
C HIS A 258 -4.86 -7.83 15.13
N LEU A 259 -3.91 -7.59 14.21
CA LEU A 259 -4.05 -7.97 12.80
C LEU A 259 -4.19 -9.49 12.64
N TYR A 260 -3.28 -10.26 13.25
CA TYR A 260 -3.31 -11.72 13.11
C TYR A 260 -4.57 -12.35 13.69
N ASP A 261 -5.01 -11.91 14.87
CA ASP A 261 -6.23 -12.42 15.51
C ASP A 261 -7.49 -12.01 14.72
N SER A 262 -7.51 -10.83 14.10
CA SER A 262 -8.61 -10.43 13.19
C SER A 262 -8.76 -11.34 11.96
N LEU A 263 -7.70 -12.07 11.57
CA LEU A 263 -7.78 -13.08 10.50
C LEU A 263 -8.46 -14.38 10.95
N LYS A 264 -8.64 -14.60 12.25
CA LYS A 264 -9.33 -15.78 12.80
C LYS A 264 -10.83 -15.53 12.99
N GLU A 265 -11.21 -14.29 13.28
CA GLU A 265 -12.56 -13.90 13.71
C GLU A 265 -13.61 -13.78 12.59
N VAL A 266 -13.32 -14.16 11.34
CA VAL A 266 -14.32 -14.08 10.25
C VAL A 266 -15.38 -15.18 10.43
N ARG A 267 -16.36 -14.82 11.25
CA ARG A 267 -17.31 -15.64 12.03
C ARG A 267 -18.46 -16.28 11.26
N THR A 268 -18.42 -16.38 9.93
CA THR A 268 -19.56 -16.90 9.14
C THR A 268 -19.17 -17.72 7.91
N GLY A 269 -18.12 -18.55 8.03
CA GLY A 269 -18.04 -19.79 7.24
C GLY A 269 -17.01 -19.84 6.11
N LYS A 270 -16.20 -18.81 5.88
CA LYS A 270 -14.93 -18.89 5.13
C LYS A 270 -14.08 -17.65 5.46
N LEU A 271 -12.89 -17.85 6.01
CA LEU A 271 -11.89 -16.79 6.11
C LEU A 271 -11.64 -16.21 4.72
N ARG A 272 -11.96 -14.92 4.52
CA ARG A 272 -11.76 -14.26 3.23
C ARG A 272 -10.28 -14.20 2.85
N ILE A 273 -9.43 -13.93 3.83
CA ILE A 273 -7.98 -13.92 3.68
C ILE A 273 -7.42 -15.03 4.57
N LYS A 274 -6.94 -16.10 3.95
CA LYS A 274 -6.31 -17.22 4.67
C LYS A 274 -4.83 -16.90 4.91
N PRO A 275 -4.33 -17.03 6.15
CA PRO A 275 -2.89 -16.95 6.44
C PRO A 275 -2.10 -17.92 5.56
N ASP A 276 -0.94 -17.47 5.07
CA ASP A 276 0.00 -18.31 4.33
C ASP A 276 1.30 -18.52 5.12
N ILE A 277 2.24 -19.26 4.52
CA ILE A 277 3.55 -19.54 5.12
C ILE A 277 4.30 -18.27 5.52
N ARG A 278 4.17 -17.19 4.74
CA ARG A 278 4.82 -15.90 5.02
C ARG A 278 4.14 -15.19 6.19
N THR A 279 2.82 -15.31 6.32
CA THR A 279 2.08 -14.78 7.48
C THR A 279 2.59 -15.41 8.78
N TYR A 280 2.68 -16.74 8.82
CA TYR A 280 3.19 -17.47 9.98
C TYR A 280 4.66 -17.16 10.27
N THR A 281 5.48 -17.03 9.23
CA THR A 281 6.89 -16.64 9.38
C THR A 281 7.02 -15.24 10.00
N GLU A 282 6.30 -14.23 9.49
CA GLU A 282 6.41 -12.88 10.01
C GLU A 282 5.86 -12.75 11.43
N ILE A 283 4.73 -13.40 11.77
CA ILE A 283 4.20 -13.35 13.14
C ILE A 283 5.13 -14.05 14.15
N LEU A 284 5.76 -15.18 13.79
CA LEU A 284 6.74 -15.84 14.66
C LEU A 284 7.99 -14.99 14.87
N ARG A 285 8.45 -14.27 13.85
CA ARG A 285 9.56 -13.31 13.97
C ARG A 285 9.20 -12.09 14.82
N ILE A 286 7.93 -11.71 14.87
CA ILE A 286 7.44 -10.65 15.76
C ILE A 286 7.46 -11.16 17.20
N LEU A 287 6.92 -12.35 17.44
CA LEU A 287 6.92 -13.00 18.75
C LEU A 287 8.33 -13.23 19.29
N SER A 288 9.28 -13.66 18.45
CA SER A 288 10.67 -13.87 18.89
C SER A 288 11.38 -12.57 19.29
N ASN A 289 10.97 -11.43 18.72
CA ASN A 289 11.51 -10.11 19.04
C ASN A 289 10.70 -9.37 20.12
N ALA A 290 9.59 -9.94 20.58
CA ALA A 290 8.73 -9.33 21.58
C ALA A 290 9.49 -9.18 22.90
N LYS A 291 9.23 -8.06 23.59
CA LYS A 291 9.76 -7.80 24.92
C LYS A 291 8.75 -8.32 25.96
N PRO A 292 9.21 -8.91 27.07
CA PRO A 292 8.34 -9.40 28.14
C PRO A 292 7.40 -8.34 28.73
N ASN A 293 7.80 -7.07 28.74
CA ASN A 293 6.95 -5.97 29.21
C ASN A 293 5.70 -5.74 28.33
N GLU A 294 5.67 -6.24 27.10
CA GLU A 294 4.55 -6.07 26.17
C GLU A 294 3.56 -7.24 26.24
N LEU A 295 4.06 -8.45 26.49
CA LEU A 295 3.29 -9.68 26.63
C LEU A 295 4.11 -10.69 27.43
N GLU A 296 3.46 -11.37 28.37
CA GLU A 296 4.08 -12.44 29.16
C GLU A 296 4.74 -13.49 28.27
N PHE A 297 5.94 -13.94 28.64
CA PHE A 297 6.73 -14.82 27.77
C PHE A 297 6.05 -16.18 27.55
N GLU A 298 5.29 -16.66 28.53
CA GLU A 298 4.47 -17.87 28.40
C GLU A 298 3.40 -17.76 27.31
N ASP A 299 2.74 -16.61 27.21
CA ASP A 299 1.75 -16.34 26.18
C ASP A 299 2.40 -16.28 24.79
N ILE A 300 3.61 -15.72 24.71
CA ILE A 300 4.41 -15.71 23.48
C ILE A 300 4.70 -17.16 23.04
N VAL A 301 5.17 -18.02 23.96
CA VAL A 301 5.47 -19.43 23.67
C VAL A 301 4.21 -20.19 23.27
N ASN A 302 3.13 -20.09 24.03
CA ASN A 302 1.86 -20.77 23.73
C ASN A 302 1.29 -20.35 22.36
N ARG A 303 1.38 -19.06 22.01
CA ARG A 303 1.00 -18.56 20.68
C ARG A 303 1.89 -19.14 19.58
N ALA A 304 3.20 -19.18 19.78
CA ALA A 304 4.13 -19.73 18.81
C ALA A 304 3.92 -21.22 18.54
N GLU A 305 3.72 -22.02 19.59
CA GLU A 305 3.38 -23.45 19.51
C GLU A 305 2.08 -23.64 18.72
N THR A 306 1.04 -22.86 19.02
CA THR A 306 -0.25 -22.92 18.30
C THR A 306 -0.10 -22.53 16.82
N ILE A 307 0.69 -21.49 16.51
CA ILE A 307 0.94 -21.05 15.13
C ILE A 307 1.67 -22.15 14.34
N PHE A 308 2.72 -22.72 14.92
CA PHE A 308 3.52 -23.74 14.25
C PHE A 308 2.72 -25.03 14.07
N PHE A 309 1.93 -25.45 15.06
CA PHE A 309 1.00 -26.56 14.95
C PHE A 309 0.01 -26.37 13.79
N ASN A 310 -0.64 -25.19 13.71
CA ASN A 310 -1.57 -24.88 12.63
C ASN A 310 -0.91 -24.85 11.26
N ALA A 311 0.36 -24.43 11.18
CA ALA A 311 1.13 -24.46 9.94
C ALA A 311 1.39 -25.89 9.45
N GLN A 312 1.71 -26.82 10.36
CA GLN A 312 1.93 -28.24 10.05
C GLN A 312 0.64 -28.95 9.62
N HIS A 313 -0.50 -28.63 10.23
CA HIS A 313 -1.77 -29.32 9.96
C HIS A 313 -2.56 -28.75 8.78
N ASN A 314 -2.04 -27.69 8.12
CA ASN A 314 -2.71 -27.08 6.98
C ASN A 314 -2.14 -27.60 5.67
N ILE A 315 -2.95 -28.40 4.96
CA ILE A 315 -2.60 -29.04 3.68
C ILE A 315 -2.15 -28.03 2.60
N HIS A 316 -2.62 -26.78 2.67
CA HIS A 316 -2.26 -25.74 1.70
C HIS A 316 -0.93 -25.04 2.02
N ILE A 317 -0.32 -25.33 3.16
CA ILE A 317 0.88 -24.67 3.64
C ILE A 317 2.05 -25.63 3.50
N LYS A 318 3.00 -25.25 2.63
CA LYS A 318 4.28 -25.95 2.50
C LYS A 318 5.27 -25.29 3.45
N ILE A 319 5.70 -26.04 4.46
CA ILE A 319 6.73 -25.59 5.40
C ILE A 319 8.03 -25.33 4.63
N ASP A 320 8.64 -24.21 4.96
CA ASP A 320 9.90 -23.74 4.40
C ASP A 320 10.93 -23.53 5.54
N PRO A 321 12.23 -23.41 5.23
CA PRO A 321 13.25 -23.26 6.26
C PRO A 321 13.12 -21.92 7.01
N PHE A 322 12.50 -20.89 6.42
CA PHE A 322 12.32 -19.59 7.04
C PHE A 322 11.31 -19.63 8.19
N LEU A 323 10.21 -20.38 8.04
CA LEU A 323 9.24 -20.61 9.11
C LEU A 323 9.89 -21.32 10.29
N VAL A 324 10.59 -22.43 10.03
CA VAL A 324 11.24 -23.23 11.08
C VAL A 324 12.29 -22.38 11.79
N ARG A 325 13.12 -21.64 11.05
CA ARG A 325 14.12 -20.74 11.63
C ARG A 325 13.47 -19.67 12.52
N ALA A 326 12.34 -19.10 12.08
CA ALA A 326 11.59 -18.13 12.88
C ALA A 326 11.05 -18.74 14.18
N TYR A 327 10.53 -19.97 14.12
CA TYR A 327 10.05 -20.73 15.28
C TYR A 327 11.19 -21.05 16.25
N VAL A 328 12.30 -21.63 15.78
CA VAL A 328 13.47 -21.96 16.62
C VAL A 328 14.06 -20.71 17.28
N SER A 329 14.09 -19.58 16.57
CA SER A 329 14.67 -18.33 17.10
C SER A 329 13.98 -17.86 18.39
N LEU A 330 12.72 -18.21 18.61
CA LEU A 330 12.04 -17.91 19.88
C LEU A 330 12.70 -18.62 21.06
N TYR A 331 13.09 -19.88 20.87
CA TYR A 331 13.66 -20.74 21.91
C TYR A 331 15.18 -20.57 22.03
N ALA A 332 15.89 -20.33 20.93
CA ALA A 332 17.35 -20.20 20.94
C ALA A 332 17.84 -18.97 21.75
N TYR A 333 17.06 -17.89 21.76
CA TYR A 333 17.41 -16.62 22.39
C TYR A 333 16.51 -16.26 23.60
N CYS A 334 15.94 -17.26 24.27
CA CYS A 334 15.23 -17.06 25.54
C CYS A 334 16.16 -17.24 26.74
N ASP A 335 15.71 -16.89 27.95
CA ASP A 335 16.52 -16.96 29.17
C ASP A 335 16.18 -18.21 30.00
N ASP A 336 15.73 -19.28 29.32
CA ASP A 336 15.38 -20.57 29.91
C ASP A 336 16.19 -21.71 29.25
N LEU A 337 16.92 -22.49 30.07
CA LEU A 337 17.76 -23.58 29.59
C LEU A 337 16.96 -24.74 28.98
N LYS A 338 15.77 -25.06 29.51
CA LYS A 338 14.92 -26.14 28.98
C LYS A 338 14.43 -25.79 27.58
N LEU A 339 14.04 -24.55 27.37
CA LEU A 339 13.64 -24.06 26.05
C LEU A 339 14.82 -23.99 25.08
N ARG A 340 16.02 -23.60 25.51
CA ARG A 340 17.21 -23.64 24.65
C ARG A 340 17.61 -25.07 24.25
N ALA A 341 17.49 -26.03 25.16
CA ALA A 341 17.66 -27.44 24.83
C ALA A 341 16.61 -27.88 23.78
N ARG A 342 15.34 -27.47 23.94
CA ARG A 342 14.30 -27.70 22.94
C ARG A 342 14.66 -27.11 21.56
N ALA A 343 15.31 -25.94 21.51
CA ALA A 343 15.76 -25.34 20.26
C ALA A 343 16.69 -26.27 19.46
N ILE A 344 17.62 -26.96 20.14
CA ILE A 344 18.52 -27.95 19.52
C ILE A 344 17.71 -29.12 18.95
N ILE A 345 16.71 -29.63 19.67
CA ILE A 345 15.85 -30.74 19.19
C ILE A 345 15.14 -30.33 17.90
N ILE A 346 14.54 -29.13 17.87
CA ILE A 346 13.87 -28.62 16.67
C ILE A 346 14.84 -28.47 15.50
N LEU A 347 16.05 -27.96 15.76
CA LEU A 347 17.09 -27.81 14.75
C LEU A 347 17.52 -29.14 14.15
N ARG A 348 17.75 -30.17 14.98
CA ARG A 348 18.13 -31.52 14.56
C ARG A 348 17.05 -32.20 13.71
N GLU A 349 15.77 -32.04 14.12
CA GLU A 349 14.60 -32.62 13.43
C GLU A 349 14.34 -32.00 12.05
N TRP A 350 14.57 -30.69 11.88
CA TRP A 350 14.21 -29.99 10.64
C TRP A 350 15.37 -29.69 9.70
N PHE A 351 16.62 -29.67 10.17
CA PHE A 351 17.78 -29.33 9.35
C PHE A 351 18.79 -30.47 9.29
N ARG A 352 19.49 -30.59 8.16
CA ARG A 352 20.60 -31.55 7.95
C ARG A 352 21.89 -31.05 8.60
N ILE A 353 21.85 -30.87 9.92
CA ILE A 353 22.95 -30.37 10.75
C ILE A 353 23.54 -31.44 11.68
N SER A 354 22.89 -32.59 11.78
CA SER A 354 23.20 -33.66 12.73
C SER A 354 22.92 -35.03 12.11
N SER A 355 23.59 -36.06 12.63
CA SER A 355 23.32 -37.46 12.28
C SER A 355 21.94 -37.90 12.76
N ILE A 356 21.45 -39.04 12.26
CA ILE A 356 20.15 -39.60 12.70
C ILE A 356 20.25 -40.12 14.15
N GLU A 357 21.41 -40.59 14.61
CA GLU A 357 21.59 -40.99 16.01
C GLU A 357 21.50 -39.77 16.95
N GLU A 358 22.11 -38.65 16.56
CA GLU A 358 22.10 -37.42 17.34
C GLU A 358 20.70 -36.80 17.50
N ILE A 359 19.80 -37.03 16.53
CA ILE A 359 18.39 -36.59 16.65
C ILE A 359 17.71 -37.26 17.85
N LYS A 360 18.05 -38.53 18.14
CA LYS A 360 17.47 -39.31 19.24
C LYS A 360 18.11 -39.03 20.59
N GLN A 361 19.27 -38.38 20.62
CA GLN A 361 19.97 -38.07 21.86
C GLN A 361 19.27 -36.95 22.63
N GLU A 362 18.96 -37.23 23.89
CA GLU A 362 18.49 -36.22 24.83
C GLU A 362 19.61 -35.24 25.19
N ILE A 363 19.23 -34.02 25.54
CA ILE A 363 20.15 -32.96 25.92
C ILE A 363 20.18 -32.87 27.43
N ASN A 364 21.33 -33.12 28.02
CA ASN A 364 21.51 -32.96 29.45
C ASN A 364 21.59 -31.46 29.81
N ILE A 365 20.57 -30.99 30.52
CA ILE A 365 20.38 -29.59 30.91
C ILE A 365 21.31 -29.19 32.07
N GLU A 366 21.80 -30.16 32.84
CA GLU A 366 22.70 -29.92 33.99
C GLU A 366 24.13 -29.58 33.53
N THR A 367 24.54 -30.11 32.38
CA THR A 367 25.83 -29.83 31.75
C THR A 367 25.74 -28.64 30.80
N PHE A 368 26.07 -27.45 31.30
CA PHE A 368 26.17 -26.24 30.49
C PHE A 368 27.38 -25.37 30.88
N ASP A 369 27.76 -24.43 30.00
CA ASP A 369 28.74 -23.40 30.31
C ASP A 369 28.11 -22.32 31.21
N LYS A 370 28.32 -22.46 32.51
CA LYS A 370 27.82 -21.53 33.53
C LYS A 370 28.35 -20.11 33.34
N ARG A 371 29.63 -19.93 32.98
CA ARG A 371 30.21 -18.58 32.81
C ARG A 371 29.56 -17.87 31.63
N TRP A 372 29.36 -18.59 30.53
CA TRP A 372 28.67 -18.05 29.37
C TRP A 372 27.21 -17.72 29.70
N TRP A 373 26.51 -18.62 30.41
CA TRP A 373 25.12 -18.45 30.79
C TRP A 373 24.89 -17.25 31.71
N ASP A 374 25.70 -17.10 32.76
CA ASP A 374 25.62 -15.99 33.69
C ASP A 374 25.84 -14.64 32.97
N ASN A 375 26.75 -14.61 31.98
CA ASN A 375 26.96 -13.43 31.14
C ASN A 375 25.74 -13.06 30.28
N VAL A 376 24.98 -14.05 29.79
CA VAL A 376 23.74 -13.83 29.02
C VAL A 376 22.67 -13.23 29.93
N LEU A 377 22.45 -13.83 31.10
CA LEU A 377 21.46 -13.36 32.08
C LEU A 377 21.76 -11.95 32.56
N ASN A 378 23.03 -11.65 32.89
CA ASN A 378 23.44 -10.35 33.41
C ASN A 378 23.30 -9.21 32.39
N LYS A 379 23.34 -9.49 31.08
CA LYS A 379 23.23 -8.46 30.04
C LYS A 379 21.79 -8.19 29.60
N ASN A 380 20.92 -9.21 29.54
CA ASN A 380 19.63 -9.12 28.83
C ASN A 380 18.49 -9.97 29.43
N GLY A 381 18.65 -10.57 30.61
CA GLY A 381 17.70 -11.53 31.19
C GLY A 381 16.30 -10.95 31.41
N THR A 382 15.35 -11.29 30.54
CA THR A 382 13.96 -10.85 30.62
C THR A 382 12.95 -11.93 30.20
N LYS A 383 13.35 -12.88 29.34
CA LYS A 383 12.47 -13.92 28.76
C LYS A 383 12.51 -15.20 29.57
N VAL A 384 11.96 -15.15 30.77
CA VAL A 384 11.90 -16.27 31.72
C VAL A 384 10.46 -16.77 31.82
N ILE A 385 10.30 -18.08 32.03
CA ILE A 385 9.01 -18.70 32.35
C ILE A 385 8.78 -18.61 33.86
N ASN A 386 7.60 -18.13 34.27
CA ASN A 386 7.20 -18.20 35.67
C ASN A 386 6.58 -19.59 35.91
N ASN A 387 6.89 -20.23 37.04
CA ASN A 387 6.40 -21.59 37.34
C ASN A 387 4.87 -21.71 37.53
N THR A 388 4.11 -20.65 37.27
CA THR A 388 2.69 -20.52 37.59
C THR A 388 1.75 -21.05 36.51
N ASN A 389 2.14 -21.08 35.23
CA ASN A 389 1.26 -21.54 34.15
C ASN A 389 1.80 -22.77 33.39
N LYS A 390 0.87 -23.60 32.92
CA LYS A 390 1.19 -24.79 32.13
C LYS A 390 1.48 -24.42 30.68
N LEU A 391 2.75 -24.49 30.29
CA LEU A 391 3.18 -24.37 28.90
C LEU A 391 2.64 -25.54 28.06
N ARG A 392 2.15 -25.23 26.86
CA ARG A 392 1.69 -26.23 25.88
C ARG A 392 2.72 -26.39 24.77
N LEU A 393 3.79 -27.11 25.08
CA LEU A 393 4.83 -27.44 24.12
C LEU A 393 4.42 -28.63 23.27
N LEU A 394 4.66 -28.58 21.95
CA LEU A 394 4.55 -29.76 21.08
C LEU A 394 5.49 -30.87 21.56
N SER A 395 5.03 -32.13 21.53
CA SER A 395 5.89 -33.28 21.80
C SER A 395 6.98 -33.43 20.75
N ASN A 396 8.06 -34.17 21.06
CA ASN A 396 9.15 -34.37 20.10
C ASN A 396 8.68 -35.01 18.79
N SER A 397 7.67 -35.89 18.85
CA SER A 397 7.04 -36.49 17.66
C SER A 397 6.24 -35.49 16.81
N GLU A 398 5.75 -34.41 17.40
CA GLU A 398 4.95 -33.39 16.72
C GLU A 398 5.79 -32.23 16.18
N ILE A 399 7.09 -32.15 16.53
CA ILE A 399 7.98 -31.09 16.05
C ILE A 399 8.14 -31.16 14.52
N ASN A 400 8.36 -32.36 13.98
CA ASN A 400 8.40 -32.64 12.54
C ASN A 400 7.50 -33.84 12.25
N GLN A 401 6.18 -33.61 12.29
CA GLN A 401 5.18 -34.68 12.28
C GLN A 401 5.30 -35.60 11.06
N ASP A 402 5.54 -35.02 9.89
CA ASP A 402 5.64 -35.78 8.65
C ASP A 402 6.96 -36.53 8.51
N LYS A 403 8.04 -36.10 9.19
CA LYS A 403 9.44 -36.60 9.08
C LYS A 403 9.99 -36.73 7.66
N ARG A 404 9.25 -36.27 6.64
CA ARG A 404 9.53 -36.45 5.20
C ARG A 404 10.57 -35.47 4.69
N LYS A 405 10.83 -34.37 5.40
CA LYS A 405 11.66 -33.28 4.89
C LYS A 405 12.59 -32.72 5.96
N ARG A 406 13.89 -32.69 5.64
CA ARG A 406 14.92 -31.92 6.35
C ARG A 406 15.55 -30.93 5.36
N PHE A 407 15.72 -29.70 5.78
CA PHE A 407 16.30 -28.63 4.95
C PHE A 407 17.82 -28.60 5.08
N ASP A 408 18.50 -28.16 4.02
CA ASP A 408 19.90 -27.77 4.14
C ASP A 408 19.96 -26.47 5.00
N PRO A 409 20.84 -26.39 6.01
CA PRO A 409 20.90 -25.24 6.90
C PRO A 409 21.51 -24.02 6.19
N ASP A 410 21.01 -22.82 6.53
CA ASP A 410 21.67 -21.56 6.17
C ASP A 410 22.70 -21.17 7.26
N ASP A 411 23.55 -20.18 6.98
CA ASP A 411 24.58 -19.74 7.94
C ASP A 411 23.98 -19.32 9.29
N ALA A 412 22.75 -18.80 9.30
CA ALA A 412 22.10 -18.39 10.54
C ALA A 412 21.69 -19.60 11.40
N VAL A 413 21.20 -20.67 10.77
CA VAL A 413 20.92 -21.95 11.42
C VAL A 413 22.21 -22.60 11.93
N VAL A 414 23.28 -22.62 11.12
CA VAL A 414 24.57 -23.20 11.52
C VAL A 414 25.15 -22.45 12.72
N ARG A 415 25.18 -21.11 12.68
CA ARG A 415 25.67 -20.30 13.81
C ARG A 415 24.86 -20.56 15.08
N MET A 416 23.53 -20.54 14.97
CA MET A 416 22.63 -20.81 16.10
C MET A 416 22.86 -22.20 16.70
N TYR A 417 23.03 -23.22 15.86
CA TYR A 417 23.34 -24.57 16.33
C TYR A 417 24.70 -24.65 17.01
N LYS A 418 25.76 -24.08 16.42
CA LYS A 418 27.11 -24.04 17.00
C LYS A 418 27.12 -23.33 18.37
N GLU A 419 26.43 -22.20 18.51
CA GLU A 419 26.29 -21.48 19.78
C GLU A 419 25.58 -22.32 20.85
N LEU A 420 24.48 -22.99 20.49
CA LEU A 420 23.76 -23.87 21.42
C LEU A 420 24.58 -25.12 21.80
N CYS A 421 25.30 -25.72 20.84
CA CYS A 421 26.22 -26.82 21.12
C CYS A 421 27.32 -26.39 22.09
N GLY A 422 27.91 -25.21 21.90
CA GLY A 422 28.89 -24.63 22.82
C GLY A 422 28.32 -24.44 24.22
N LEU A 423 27.10 -23.91 24.33
CA LEU A 423 26.41 -23.74 25.62
C LEU A 423 26.27 -25.07 26.38
N PHE A 424 25.80 -26.13 25.73
CA PHE A 424 25.57 -27.43 26.36
C PHE A 424 26.77 -28.38 26.30
N LYS A 425 27.94 -27.89 25.86
CA LYS A 425 29.17 -28.68 25.67
C LYS A 425 28.96 -29.95 24.81
N ILE A 426 28.10 -29.84 23.81
CA ILE A 426 27.80 -30.91 22.85
C ILE A 426 28.78 -30.77 21.68
N GLN A 427 29.35 -31.90 21.23
CA GLN A 427 30.19 -31.90 20.04
C GLN A 427 29.36 -31.55 18.80
N CYS A 428 29.77 -30.52 18.06
CA CYS A 428 29.13 -30.14 16.80
C CYS A 428 29.74 -30.97 15.67
N THR A 429 28.95 -31.88 15.08
CA THR A 429 29.38 -32.79 14.01
C THR A 429 29.06 -32.29 12.60
N TYR A 430 28.47 -31.10 12.49
CA TYR A 430 28.15 -30.49 11.21
C TYR A 430 29.43 -30.11 10.45
N LYS A 431 29.60 -30.67 9.25
CA LYS A 431 30.62 -30.28 8.27
C LYS A 431 29.95 -29.52 7.12
N GLU A 432 30.51 -28.40 6.72
CA GLU A 432 29.99 -27.63 5.58
C GLU A 432 30.26 -28.39 4.28
N LYS A 433 29.31 -28.36 3.33
CA LYS A 433 29.49 -28.96 2.00
C LYS A 433 30.61 -28.20 1.27
N GLY A 434 31.83 -28.72 1.34
CA GLY A 434 33.02 -28.11 0.73
C GLY A 434 34.32 -28.34 1.52
N GLU A 435 34.26 -28.78 2.78
CA GLU A 435 35.46 -29.04 3.60
C GLU A 435 36.13 -30.40 3.34
N ASP A 436 35.63 -31.23 2.42
CA ASP A 436 36.24 -32.50 2.00
C ASP A 436 37.00 -32.38 0.65
N VAL A 437 37.62 -31.22 0.37
CA VAL A 437 38.65 -31.10 -0.69
C VAL A 437 39.84 -30.31 -0.15
N SER A 438 40.63 -30.96 0.69
CA SER A 438 42.03 -30.59 0.96
C SER A 438 42.79 -31.80 1.48
#